data_AF-A0A7Y3M220-F1
#
_entry.id   AF-A0A7Y3M220-F1
#
_cell.length_a   1.000
_cell.length_b   1.000
_cell.length_c   1.000
_cell.angle_alpha   90.00
_cell.angle_beta   90.00
_cell.angle_gamma   90.00
#
_symmetry.space_group_name_H-M   'P 1'
#
loop_
_entity.id
_entity.type
_entity.pdbx_description
1 polymer ?
#
loop_
_entity_poly.entity_id
_entity_poly.type
_entity_poly.pdbx_seq_one_letter_code
_entity_poly.pdbx_strand_id
1 'polypeptide(L)'
;MRRRVPAVAFAFAACLPLLLGGCGIQETDVIEAGGPASVQAFFDGESEMLLFFRSPDGGLTPVIRDAGATIVNSDGTITTTAGDQAAAPPVTTQKAVTALLAGLQDEDRAAGLSTALPAAHPKGTIKVERTSPGRVTTRVPLALAGLNDTALRQLTCTIAYSQDTDGQVVVDIEGRDGTASSGTCGLAAGSSANAPAATPTG
;
A
#
# COMPACT_ATOMS: atom_id res chain seq x y z
N MET A 1 52.65 87.72 -1.16
CA MET A 1 51.42 87.38 -0.41
C MET A 1 50.48 86.60 -1.33
N ARG A 2 50.11 85.36 -0.96
CA ARG A 2 49.27 84.43 -1.74
C ARG A 2 47.79 84.83 -1.56
N ARG A 3 46.98 85.14 -2.60
CA ARG A 3 46.34 84.30 -3.65
C ARG A 3 45.39 83.24 -3.01
N ARG A 4 44.09 83.08 -3.31
CA ARG A 4 43.20 83.50 -4.42
C ARG A 4 41.71 83.47 -3.97
N VAL A 5 40.89 84.37 -4.53
CA VAL A 5 39.43 84.27 -4.81
C VAL A 5 39.36 84.15 -6.36
N PRO A 6 38.38 83.53 -7.10
CA PRO A 6 36.93 83.34 -6.87
C PRO A 6 36.43 81.91 -7.28
N ALA A 7 35.12 81.59 -7.27
CA ALA A 7 34.32 81.58 -8.50
C ALA A 7 32.81 81.42 -8.20
N VAL A 8 32.06 82.15 -9.02
CA VAL A 8 30.61 82.35 -9.13
C VAL A 8 29.93 81.17 -9.82
N ALA A 9 28.66 80.88 -9.53
CA ALA A 9 27.65 80.65 -10.58
C ALA A 9 26.21 80.65 -10.05
N PHE A 10 25.40 81.39 -10.78
CA PHE A 10 24.00 81.75 -10.57
C PHE A 10 22.99 80.60 -10.67
N ALA A 11 21.86 80.84 -10.01
CA ALA A 11 20.61 80.10 -10.08
C ALA A 11 19.92 80.14 -11.46
N PHE A 12 19.13 79.10 -11.74
CA PHE A 12 17.69 79.13 -12.11
C PHE A 12 17.33 77.81 -12.82
N ALA A 13 16.27 77.13 -12.37
CA ALA A 13 15.17 76.63 -13.23
C ALA A 13 14.32 75.59 -12.50
N ALA A 14 13.01 75.82 -12.51
CA ALA A 14 11.94 74.97 -12.03
C ALA A 14 11.78 73.68 -12.87
N CYS A 15 11.22 72.62 -12.28
CA CYS A 15 10.05 71.86 -12.78
C CYS A 15 9.91 70.43 -12.19
N LEU A 16 8.67 70.09 -11.86
CA LEU A 16 8.00 68.78 -11.85
C LEU A 16 8.14 67.80 -10.64
N PRO A 17 6.99 67.35 -10.06
CA PRO A 17 6.92 66.21 -9.15
C PRO A 17 6.71 64.90 -9.94
N LEU A 18 7.70 64.01 -9.93
CA LEU A 18 7.68 62.67 -10.54
C LEU A 18 8.68 61.83 -9.70
N LEU A 19 8.41 60.66 -9.11
CA LEU A 19 7.35 59.67 -9.22
C LEU A 19 7.33 58.89 -7.90
N LEU A 20 6.14 58.69 -7.33
CA LEU A 20 5.83 57.48 -6.56
C LEU A 20 5.84 56.29 -7.54
N GLY A 21 7.02 55.77 -7.86
CA GLY A 21 7.18 54.51 -8.57
C GLY A 21 7.70 53.47 -7.58
N GLY A 22 6.80 52.67 -7.01
CA GLY A 22 7.21 51.47 -6.29
C GLY A 22 8.06 50.59 -7.22
N CYS A 23 9.15 50.01 -6.70
CA CYS A 23 9.79 48.88 -7.36
C CYS A 23 8.76 47.75 -7.40
N GLY A 24 8.06 47.62 -8.52
CA GLY A 24 7.16 46.51 -8.80
C GLY A 24 7.95 45.22 -8.82
N ILE A 25 8.02 44.55 -7.68
CA ILE A 25 8.26 43.12 -7.64
C ILE A 25 6.99 42.51 -8.25
N GLN A 26 7.09 42.06 -9.50
CA GLN A 26 6.08 41.17 -10.06
C GLN A 26 5.93 40.03 -9.06
N GLU A 27 4.70 39.73 -8.64
CA GLU A 27 4.43 38.47 -7.95
C GLU A 27 5.04 37.37 -8.81
N THR A 28 6.12 36.78 -8.33
CA THR A 28 6.63 35.56 -8.94
C THR A 28 5.52 34.57 -8.74
N ASP A 29 4.89 34.15 -9.84
CA ASP A 29 3.87 33.12 -9.82
C ASP A 29 4.35 31.96 -8.94
N VAL A 30 3.41 31.37 -8.21
CA VAL A 30 3.66 30.18 -7.42
C VAL A 30 4.07 29.09 -8.40
N ILE A 31 5.38 28.81 -8.48
CA ILE A 31 5.86 27.59 -9.11
C ILE A 31 5.48 26.47 -8.15
N GLU A 32 4.59 25.59 -8.58
CA GLU A 32 4.25 24.41 -7.80
C GLU A 32 5.55 23.67 -7.50
N ALA A 33 5.92 23.61 -6.22
CA ALA A 33 6.98 22.73 -5.79
C ALA A 33 6.54 21.33 -6.23
N GLY A 34 7.30 20.72 -7.14
CA GLY A 34 6.95 19.45 -7.75
C GLY A 34 6.41 18.47 -6.71
N GLY A 35 5.37 17.74 -7.08
CA GLY A 35 4.69 16.80 -6.19
C GLY A 35 5.68 15.91 -5.43
N PRO A 36 5.29 15.43 -4.23
CA PRO A 36 6.19 14.66 -3.39
C PRO A 36 6.84 13.52 -4.18
N ALA A 37 8.14 13.31 -3.96
CA ALA A 37 8.82 12.15 -4.51
C ALA A 37 8.11 10.89 -4.01
N SER A 38 7.36 10.23 -4.89
CA SER A 38 6.77 8.93 -4.61
C SER A 38 7.88 7.89 -4.68
N VAL A 39 8.33 7.38 -3.54
CA VAL A 39 9.06 6.12 -3.51
C VAL A 39 8.02 5.04 -3.74
N GLN A 40 7.94 4.53 -4.97
CA GLN A 40 7.33 3.23 -5.20
C GLN A 40 8.21 2.25 -4.42
N ALA A 41 7.77 1.80 -3.25
CA ALA A 41 8.33 0.58 -2.69
C ALA A 41 8.02 -0.49 -3.75
N PHE A 42 9.02 -0.86 -4.54
CA PHE A 42 8.85 -1.77 -5.65
C PHE A 42 8.56 -3.15 -5.07
N PHE A 43 7.29 -3.51 -5.02
CA PHE A 43 6.88 -4.86 -4.70
C PHE A 43 7.33 -5.79 -5.82
N ASP A 44 8.18 -6.76 -5.49
CA ASP A 44 8.57 -7.83 -6.38
C ASP A 44 7.72 -9.08 -6.09
N GLY A 45 6.64 -9.28 -6.84
CA GLY A 45 5.74 -10.42 -6.65
C GLY A 45 6.37 -11.80 -6.84
N GLU A 46 7.60 -11.88 -7.36
CA GLU A 46 8.34 -13.14 -7.48
C GLU A 46 9.03 -13.54 -6.17
N SER A 47 9.49 -12.56 -5.39
CA SER A 47 10.29 -12.80 -4.16
C SER A 47 9.63 -12.30 -2.87
N GLU A 48 8.65 -11.41 -3.01
CA GLU A 48 7.88 -10.80 -1.92
C GLU A 48 6.40 -11.18 -2.01
N MET A 49 5.74 -11.21 -0.86
CA MET A 49 4.30 -11.44 -0.72
C MET A 49 3.63 -10.25 -0.06
N LEU A 50 2.47 -9.85 -0.58
CA LEU A 50 1.59 -8.86 0.05
C LEU A 50 0.60 -9.58 0.98
N LEU A 51 0.72 -9.34 2.28
CA LEU A 51 -0.21 -9.80 3.29
C LEU A 51 -1.10 -8.63 3.71
N PHE A 52 -2.40 -8.84 3.78
CA PHE A 52 -3.31 -7.79 4.24
C PHE A 52 -3.61 -8.01 5.72
N PHE A 53 -3.42 -6.97 6.53
CA PHE A 53 -3.75 -6.97 7.95
C PHE A 53 -4.73 -5.85 8.28
N ARG A 54 -5.43 -5.96 9.41
CA ARG A 54 -6.42 -4.98 9.85
C ARG A 54 -5.74 -3.83 10.58
N SER A 55 -5.90 -2.61 10.08
CA SER A 55 -5.47 -1.38 10.73
C SER A 55 -6.42 -0.95 11.87
N PRO A 56 -5.99 -0.06 12.78
CA PRO A 56 -6.83 0.43 13.89
C PRO A 56 -8.15 1.08 13.47
N ASP A 57 -8.22 1.66 12.28
CA ASP A 57 -9.43 2.24 11.68
C ASP A 57 -10.42 1.19 11.14
N GLY A 58 -10.07 -0.10 11.23
CA GLY A 58 -10.86 -1.22 10.73
C GLY A 58 -10.65 -1.54 9.25
N GLY A 59 -9.84 -0.75 8.55
CA GLY A 59 -9.43 -0.98 7.17
C GLY A 59 -8.45 -2.15 7.03
N LEU A 60 -8.06 -2.43 5.78
CA LEU A 60 -6.99 -3.38 5.47
C LEU A 60 -5.76 -2.61 5.00
N THR A 61 -4.61 -2.90 5.62
CA THR A 61 -3.30 -2.37 5.26
C THR A 61 -2.45 -3.48 4.63
N PRO A 62 -1.89 -3.27 3.43
CA PRO A 62 -0.92 -4.19 2.84
C PRO A 62 0.40 -4.14 3.60
N VAL A 63 0.99 -5.29 3.85
CA VAL A 63 2.32 -5.47 4.42
C VAL A 63 3.13 -6.36 3.51
N ILE A 64 4.29 -5.86 3.09
CA ILE A 64 5.24 -6.61 2.27
C ILE A 64 6.04 -7.54 3.18
N ARG A 65 6.18 -8.79 2.73
CA ARG A 65 7.01 -9.80 3.38
C ARG A 65 7.88 -10.49 2.36
N ASP A 66 9.14 -10.72 2.70
CA ASP A 66 9.96 -11.64 1.92
C ASP A 66 9.37 -13.03 2.00
N ALA A 67 9.21 -13.69 0.85
CA ALA A 67 8.82 -15.09 0.86
C ALA A 67 9.92 -15.95 1.50
N GLY A 68 11.19 -15.51 1.45
CA GLY A 68 12.34 -16.26 1.95
C GLY A 68 12.61 -17.53 1.15
N ALA A 69 13.87 -17.95 1.16
CA ALA A 69 14.29 -19.19 0.52
C ALA A 69 14.16 -20.35 1.53
N THR A 70 13.59 -21.48 1.09
CA THR A 70 13.71 -22.74 1.84
C THR A 70 14.89 -23.49 1.26
N ILE A 71 16.00 -23.49 1.97
CA ILE A 71 17.22 -24.20 1.58
C ILE A 71 17.20 -25.56 2.25
N VAL A 72 17.26 -26.62 1.45
CA VAL A 72 17.54 -27.97 1.95
C VAL A 72 19.05 -28.15 1.93
N ASN A 73 19.65 -28.20 3.10
CA ASN A 73 21.08 -28.42 3.23
C ASN A 73 21.41 -29.89 2.94
N SER A 74 22.65 -30.15 2.56
CA SER A 74 23.14 -31.49 2.23
C SER A 74 23.05 -32.50 3.40
N ASP A 75 22.91 -32.01 4.63
CA ASP A 75 22.69 -32.81 5.84
C ASP A 75 21.21 -33.13 6.11
N GLY A 76 20.31 -32.72 5.20
CA GLY A 76 18.86 -32.91 5.32
C GLY A 76 18.17 -31.89 6.23
N THR A 77 18.89 -30.92 6.76
CA THR A 77 18.27 -29.82 7.51
C THR A 77 17.59 -28.85 6.56
N ILE A 78 16.43 -28.33 6.98
CA ILE A 78 15.69 -27.32 6.24
C ILE A 78 15.92 -25.99 6.94
N THR A 79 16.64 -25.09 6.30
CA THR A 79 16.80 -23.70 6.75
C THR A 79 15.93 -22.80 5.91
N THR A 80 15.01 -22.09 6.56
CA THR A 80 14.27 -21.00 5.93
C THR A 80 15.03 -19.71 6.18
N THR A 81 15.66 -19.16 5.15
CA THR A 81 16.35 -17.87 5.22
C THR A 81 15.40 -16.76 4.79
N ALA A 82 15.24 -15.74 5.62
CA ALA A 82 14.70 -14.47 5.18
C ALA A 82 15.72 -13.85 4.22
N GLY A 83 15.33 -13.70 2.95
CA GLY A 83 16.05 -13.03 1.87
C GLY A 83 17.59 -13.04 1.91
N ASP A 84 18.21 -14.03 1.28
CA ASP A 84 19.53 -13.87 0.66
C ASP A 84 19.45 -14.48 -0.75
N GLN A 85 19.96 -13.74 -1.75
CA GLN A 85 19.84 -13.78 -3.22
C GLN A 85 19.93 -15.13 -3.99
N ALA A 86 19.76 -16.29 -3.36
CA ALA A 86 19.42 -17.50 -4.11
C ALA A 86 18.01 -17.31 -4.68
N ALA A 87 17.87 -17.47 -6.01
CA ALA A 87 16.59 -17.34 -6.73
C ALA A 87 15.49 -18.11 -5.98
N ALA A 88 14.74 -17.40 -5.15
CA ALA A 88 13.68 -17.99 -4.37
C ALA A 88 12.62 -18.46 -5.37
N PRO A 89 12.04 -19.65 -5.18
CA PRO A 89 10.91 -20.06 -6.02
C PRO A 89 9.82 -18.99 -5.91
N PRO A 90 9.08 -18.73 -7.00
CA PRO A 90 8.05 -17.70 -7.05
C PRO A 90 7.09 -17.85 -5.88
N VAL A 91 6.65 -16.72 -5.32
CA VAL A 91 5.70 -16.71 -4.22
C VAL A 91 4.42 -17.43 -4.65
N THR A 92 4.13 -18.55 -4.01
CA THR A 92 2.86 -19.25 -4.25
C THR A 92 1.76 -18.66 -3.38
N THR A 93 0.53 -18.65 -3.87
CA THR A 93 -0.67 -18.31 -3.09
C THR A 93 -0.79 -19.12 -1.81
N GLN A 94 -0.44 -20.42 -1.87
CA GLN A 94 -0.38 -21.27 -0.67
C GLN A 94 0.56 -20.69 0.39
N LYS A 95 1.73 -20.19 -0.02
CA LYS A 95 2.73 -19.59 0.88
C LYS A 95 2.24 -18.27 1.48
N ALA A 96 1.67 -17.38 0.67
CA ALA A 96 1.10 -16.12 1.14
C ALA A 96 -0.03 -16.35 2.16
N VAL A 97 -0.97 -17.25 1.87
CA VAL A 97 -2.05 -17.61 2.81
C VAL A 97 -1.51 -18.27 4.08
N THR A 98 -0.47 -19.11 3.96
CA THR A 98 0.18 -19.71 5.14
C THR A 98 0.80 -18.63 6.03
N ALA A 99 1.51 -17.67 5.45
CA ALA A 99 2.12 -16.56 6.19
C ALA A 99 1.06 -15.66 6.85
N LEU A 100 -0.02 -15.36 6.14
CA LEU A 100 -1.16 -14.62 6.71
C LEU A 100 -1.75 -15.29 7.95
N LEU A 101 -1.93 -16.62 7.89
CA LEU A 101 -2.50 -17.41 8.98
C LEU A 101 -1.51 -17.62 10.14
N ALA A 102 -0.20 -17.60 9.87
CA ALA A 102 0.82 -17.55 10.92
C ALA A 102 0.71 -16.26 11.76
N GLY A 103 0.16 -15.19 11.17
CA GLY A 103 -0.23 -13.97 11.85
C GLY A 103 0.82 -12.87 11.78
N LEU A 104 0.65 -11.87 12.65
CA LEU A 104 1.48 -10.68 12.68
C LEU A 104 2.86 -10.99 13.28
N GLN A 105 3.86 -10.29 12.79
CA GLN A 105 5.16 -10.19 13.45
C GLN A 105 5.14 -9.04 14.49
N ASP A 106 6.21 -8.91 15.27
CA ASP A 106 6.24 -7.95 16.38
C ASP A 106 6.31 -6.49 15.91
N GLU A 107 6.88 -6.24 14.72
CA GLU A 107 6.91 -4.90 14.13
C GLU A 107 5.52 -4.47 13.63
N ASP A 108 4.72 -5.36 13.04
CA ASP A 108 3.32 -5.11 12.68
C ASP A 108 2.50 -4.72 13.92
N ARG A 109 2.67 -5.48 15.01
CA ARG A 109 1.98 -5.22 16.28
C ARG A 109 2.39 -3.87 16.87
N ALA A 110 3.68 -3.54 16.81
CA ALA A 110 4.18 -2.24 17.25
C ALA A 110 3.63 -1.09 16.39
N ALA A 111 3.36 -1.33 15.10
CA ALA A 111 2.67 -0.40 14.21
C ALA A 111 1.14 -0.32 14.45
N GLY A 112 0.61 -1.06 15.43
CA GLY A 112 -0.81 -1.07 15.76
C GLY A 112 -1.68 -1.92 14.83
N LEU A 113 -1.08 -2.71 13.95
CA LEU A 113 -1.82 -3.63 13.10
C LEU A 113 -2.38 -4.80 13.93
N SER A 114 -3.45 -5.39 13.42
CA SER A 114 -4.10 -6.58 14.00
C SER A 114 -4.55 -7.53 12.89
N THR A 115 -5.04 -8.72 13.26
CA THR A 115 -5.68 -9.64 12.31
C THR A 115 -7.15 -9.82 12.68
N ALA A 116 -8.02 -9.90 11.67
CA ALA A 116 -9.41 -10.29 11.84
C ALA A 116 -9.59 -11.82 11.73
N LEU A 117 -8.56 -12.54 11.26
CA LEU A 117 -8.58 -13.98 11.15
C LEU A 117 -8.28 -14.64 12.51
N PRO A 118 -8.95 -15.75 12.84
CA PRO A 118 -8.59 -16.53 14.02
C PRO A 118 -7.17 -17.06 13.87
N ALA A 119 -6.45 -17.15 14.98
CA ALA A 119 -5.17 -17.85 15.00
C ALA A 119 -5.41 -19.31 14.60
N ALA A 120 -5.00 -19.68 13.38
CA ALA A 120 -5.13 -21.03 12.87
C ALA A 120 -3.76 -21.70 12.94
N HIS A 121 -3.67 -22.82 13.66
CA HIS A 121 -2.47 -23.65 13.58
C HIS A 121 -2.44 -24.35 12.22
N PRO A 122 -1.30 -24.38 11.51
CA PRO A 122 -1.17 -24.79 10.11
C PRO A 122 -1.35 -26.31 9.86
N LYS A 123 -2.03 -27.04 10.75
CA LYS A 123 -2.23 -28.49 10.62
C LYS A 123 -3.15 -28.88 9.46
N GLY A 124 -3.78 -27.93 8.77
CA GLY A 124 -4.60 -28.18 7.59
C GLY A 124 -3.94 -27.67 6.32
N THR A 125 -4.12 -28.41 5.23
CA THR A 125 -3.55 -28.08 3.92
C THR A 125 -4.35 -26.98 3.24
N ILE A 126 -3.66 -25.97 2.73
CA ILE A 126 -4.22 -25.00 1.78
C ILE A 126 -4.10 -25.61 0.38
N LYS A 127 -5.19 -25.60 -0.39
CA LYS A 127 -5.17 -26.02 -1.80
C LYS A 127 -5.61 -24.86 -2.67
N VAL A 128 -4.91 -24.64 -3.76
CA VAL A 128 -5.18 -23.56 -4.71
C VAL A 128 -5.39 -24.20 -6.08
N GLU A 129 -6.51 -23.90 -6.70
CA GLU A 129 -6.88 -24.40 -8.02
C GLU A 129 -7.32 -23.24 -8.91
N ARG A 130 -6.71 -23.13 -10.11
CA ARG A 130 -7.13 -22.15 -11.10
C ARG A 130 -8.36 -22.69 -11.82
N THR A 131 -9.53 -22.12 -11.52
CA THR A 131 -10.81 -22.55 -12.09
C THR A 131 -10.99 -22.04 -13.52
N SER A 132 -10.61 -20.78 -13.78
CA SER A 132 -10.65 -20.15 -15.11
C SER A 132 -9.66 -18.99 -15.17
N PRO A 133 -9.40 -18.38 -16.34
CA PRO A 133 -8.69 -17.11 -16.40
C PRO A 133 -9.37 -16.08 -15.47
N GLY A 134 -8.58 -15.36 -14.67
CA GLY A 134 -9.09 -14.35 -13.73
C GLY A 134 -9.89 -14.88 -12.53
N ARG A 135 -9.90 -16.20 -12.28
CA ARG A 135 -10.61 -16.81 -11.13
C ARG A 135 -9.79 -17.93 -10.49
N VAL A 136 -9.76 -17.95 -9.17
CA VAL A 136 -9.08 -18.98 -8.38
C VAL A 136 -10.01 -19.51 -7.29
N THR A 137 -9.97 -20.83 -7.07
CA THR A 137 -10.58 -21.46 -5.90
C THR A 137 -9.49 -21.82 -4.90
N THR A 138 -9.65 -21.39 -3.65
CA THR A 138 -8.71 -21.66 -2.55
C THR A 138 -9.43 -22.35 -1.40
N ARG A 139 -9.03 -23.58 -1.10
CA ARG A 139 -9.48 -24.29 0.09
C ARG A 139 -8.57 -23.98 1.27
N VAL A 140 -9.16 -23.55 2.38
CA VAL A 140 -8.44 -23.07 3.55
C VAL A 140 -8.76 -23.88 4.81
N PRO A 141 -7.80 -24.02 5.75
CA PRO A 141 -7.96 -24.84 6.95
C PRO A 141 -8.74 -24.16 8.08
N LEU A 142 -9.67 -23.27 7.73
CA LEU A 142 -10.49 -22.47 8.65
C LEU A 142 -11.97 -22.64 8.29
N ALA A 143 -12.84 -22.48 9.30
CA ALA A 143 -14.28 -22.46 9.09
C ALA A 143 -14.69 -21.05 8.67
N LEU A 144 -15.41 -20.90 7.56
CA LEU A 144 -15.81 -19.57 7.08
C LEU A 144 -17.05 -19.03 7.80
N ALA A 145 -17.94 -19.89 8.30
CA ALA A 145 -19.21 -19.47 8.90
C ALA A 145 -19.05 -18.54 10.12
N GLY A 146 -17.89 -18.56 10.78
CA GLY A 146 -17.58 -17.69 11.92
C GLY A 146 -16.76 -16.44 11.59
N LEU A 147 -16.43 -16.23 10.31
CA LEU A 147 -15.65 -15.07 9.89
C LEU A 147 -16.55 -13.88 9.60
N ASN A 148 -16.12 -12.71 10.06
CA ASN A 148 -16.75 -11.45 9.66
C ASN A 148 -16.24 -10.99 8.29
N ASP A 149 -16.90 -9.97 7.73
CA ASP A 149 -16.56 -9.45 6.41
C ASP A 149 -15.11 -8.96 6.30
N THR A 150 -14.54 -8.40 7.37
CA THR A 150 -13.14 -7.96 7.37
C THR A 150 -12.19 -9.14 7.29
N ALA A 151 -12.45 -10.24 8.00
CA ALA A 151 -11.66 -11.46 7.92
C ALA A 151 -11.75 -12.12 6.53
N LEU A 152 -12.94 -12.16 5.92
CA LEU A 152 -13.10 -12.63 4.56
C LEU A 152 -12.37 -11.73 3.56
N ARG A 153 -12.51 -10.41 3.65
CA ARG A 153 -11.76 -9.45 2.81
C ARG A 153 -10.25 -9.59 2.98
N GLN A 154 -9.76 -9.77 4.21
CA GLN A 154 -8.35 -9.95 4.53
C GLN A 154 -7.77 -11.16 3.78
N LEU A 155 -8.51 -12.27 3.80
CA LEU A 155 -8.15 -13.49 3.09
C LEU A 155 -8.26 -13.33 1.56
N THR A 156 -9.38 -12.77 1.07
CA THR A 156 -9.61 -12.51 -0.36
C THR A 156 -8.52 -11.63 -0.96
N CYS A 157 -8.15 -10.52 -0.30
CA CYS A 157 -7.14 -9.61 -0.82
C CYS A 157 -5.75 -10.23 -0.85
N THR A 158 -5.38 -10.99 0.18
CA THR A 158 -4.09 -11.70 0.19
C THR A 158 -4.02 -12.73 -0.94
N ILE A 159 -5.09 -13.48 -1.19
CA ILE A 159 -5.16 -14.44 -2.31
C ILE A 159 -5.15 -13.74 -3.66
N ALA A 160 -5.87 -12.62 -3.81
CA ALA A 160 -5.96 -11.91 -5.08
C ALA A 160 -4.59 -11.33 -5.48
N TYR A 161 -3.88 -10.67 -4.56
CA TYR A 161 -2.57 -10.07 -4.82
C TYR A 161 -1.44 -11.09 -4.98
N SER A 162 -1.60 -12.32 -4.48
CA SER A 162 -0.65 -13.39 -4.76
C SER A 162 -0.88 -14.06 -6.12
N GLN A 163 -1.97 -13.75 -6.80
CA GLN A 163 -2.30 -14.27 -8.13
C GLN A 163 -2.03 -13.26 -9.25
N ASP A 164 -2.16 -11.98 -8.95
CA ASP A 164 -2.04 -10.86 -9.86
C ASP A 164 -1.65 -9.60 -9.06
N THR A 165 -0.66 -8.83 -9.53
CA THR A 165 -0.19 -7.61 -8.89
C THR A 165 -1.27 -6.54 -8.76
N ASP A 166 -2.30 -6.58 -9.61
CA ASP A 166 -3.41 -5.63 -9.56
C ASP A 166 -4.55 -6.09 -8.64
N GLY A 167 -4.48 -7.31 -8.09
CA GLY A 167 -5.49 -7.85 -7.17
C GLY A 167 -6.88 -8.05 -7.78
N GLN A 168 -7.00 -8.09 -9.11
CA GLN A 168 -8.28 -8.11 -9.83
C GLN A 168 -8.90 -9.51 -9.99
N VAL A 169 -8.22 -10.55 -9.49
CA VAL A 169 -8.70 -11.94 -9.58
C VAL A 169 -9.93 -12.14 -8.70
N VAL A 170 -10.94 -12.83 -9.25
CA VAL A 170 -12.08 -13.31 -8.44
C VAL A 170 -11.63 -14.51 -7.61
N VAL A 171 -11.83 -14.43 -6.31
CA VAL A 171 -11.42 -15.45 -5.35
C VAL A 171 -12.65 -16.18 -4.83
N ASP A 172 -12.71 -17.48 -5.10
CA ASP A 172 -13.61 -18.42 -4.46
C ASP A 172 -12.87 -19.09 -3.30
N ILE A 173 -13.43 -19.05 -2.09
CA ILE A 173 -12.82 -19.57 -0.87
C ILE A 173 -13.71 -20.67 -0.32
N GLU A 174 -13.12 -21.84 -0.06
CA GLU A 174 -13.81 -22.96 0.58
C GLU A 174 -13.23 -23.21 1.98
N GLY A 175 -14.08 -23.16 3.00
CA GLY A 175 -13.73 -23.49 4.37
C GLY A 175 -13.73 -24.99 4.66
N ARG A 176 -13.09 -25.37 5.76
CA ARG A 176 -13.12 -26.75 6.28
C ARG A 176 -14.51 -27.19 6.77
N ASP A 177 -15.39 -26.23 7.02
CA ASP A 177 -16.79 -26.43 7.41
C ASP A 177 -17.72 -26.62 6.19
N GLY A 178 -17.18 -26.61 4.97
CA GLY A 178 -17.95 -26.74 3.72
C GLY A 178 -18.61 -25.44 3.28
N THR A 179 -18.51 -24.37 4.07
CA THR A 179 -18.96 -23.03 3.69
C THR A 179 -18.06 -22.48 2.59
N ALA A 180 -18.65 -21.81 1.60
CA ALA A 180 -17.92 -21.13 0.54
C ALA A 180 -18.25 -19.64 0.50
N SER A 181 -17.28 -18.82 0.09
CA SER A 181 -17.44 -17.38 -0.15
C SER A 181 -16.76 -17.00 -1.46
N SER A 182 -17.31 -16.03 -2.18
CA SER A 182 -16.73 -15.52 -3.42
C SER A 182 -16.62 -14.00 -3.35
N GLY A 183 -15.54 -13.43 -3.88
CA GLY A 183 -15.37 -11.98 -3.93
C GLY A 183 -14.12 -11.53 -4.68
N THR A 184 -14.03 -10.23 -4.91
CA THR A 184 -12.81 -9.56 -5.40
C THR A 184 -12.17 -8.77 -4.27
N CYS A 185 -10.89 -8.42 -4.41
CA CYS A 185 -10.26 -7.49 -3.48
C CYS A 185 -10.79 -6.07 -3.76
N GLY A 186 -11.82 -5.66 -3.02
CA GLY A 186 -12.49 -4.36 -3.15
C GLY A 186 -11.69 -3.19 -2.58
N LEU A 187 -10.35 -3.23 -2.61
CA LEU A 187 -9.49 -2.08 -2.32
C LEU A 187 -9.60 -1.10 -3.49
N ALA A 188 -10.75 -0.43 -3.60
CA ALA A 188 -10.83 0.77 -4.39
C ALA A 188 -9.82 1.76 -3.81
N ALA A 189 -8.93 2.29 -4.65
CA ALA A 189 -8.09 3.43 -4.33
C ALA A 189 -8.99 4.55 -3.77
N GLY A 190 -8.98 4.71 -2.44
CA GLY A 190 -9.72 5.74 -1.71
C GLY A 190 -11.21 5.89 -2.06
N SER A 191 -12.11 5.16 -1.38
CA SER A 191 -13.47 5.67 -1.21
C SER A 191 -14.13 5.17 0.07
N SER A 192 -14.07 6.03 1.08
CA SER A 192 -15.19 6.21 1.99
C SER A 192 -16.36 6.79 1.19
N ALA A 193 -17.24 5.94 0.66
CA ALA A 193 -18.51 6.38 0.09
C ALA A 193 -19.64 5.57 0.72
N ASN A 194 -20.05 6.04 1.89
CA ASN A 194 -21.35 5.76 2.45
C ASN A 194 -22.39 6.44 1.54
N ALA A 195 -23.09 5.67 0.71
CA ALA A 195 -24.25 6.16 -0.03
C ALA A 195 -25.52 5.58 0.61
N PRO A 196 -26.41 6.41 1.20
CA PRO A 196 -27.68 5.92 1.71
C PRO A 196 -28.59 5.51 0.54
N ALA A 197 -29.26 4.37 0.72
CA ALA A 197 -30.23 3.82 -0.21
C ALA A 197 -31.38 4.82 -0.45
N ALA A 198 -31.54 5.27 -1.70
CA ALA A 198 -32.76 5.93 -2.13
C ALA A 198 -33.90 4.90 -2.18
N THR A 199 -34.92 5.12 -1.36
CA THR A 199 -36.16 4.32 -1.36
C THR A 199 -37.07 4.82 -2.49
N PRO A 200 -37.59 3.97 -3.38
CA PRO A 200 -38.59 4.40 -4.35
C PRO A 200 -39.93 4.59 -3.62
N THR A 201 -40.49 5.79 -3.70
CA THR A 201 -41.89 6.04 -3.31
C THR A 201 -42.74 5.88 -4.57
N GLY A 202 -43.69 4.95 -4.53
CA GLY A 202 -44.77 4.84 -5.53
C GLY A 202 -45.93 5.76 -5.20
#